data_AF-A0A4R2I4G0-F1
#
_entry.id   AF-A0A4R2I4G0-F1
#
_cell.length_a   1.000
_cell.length_b   1.000
_cell.length_c   1.000
_cell.angle_alpha   90.00
_cell.angle_beta   90.00
_cell.angle_gamma   90.00
#
_symmetry.space_group_name_H-M   'P 1'
#
loop_
_entity.id
_entity.type
_entity.pdbx_description
1 polymer ?
#
loop_
_entity_poly.entity_id
_entity_poly.type
_entity_poly.pdbx_seq_one_letter_code
_entity_poly.pdbx_strand_id
1 'polypeptide(L)'
;MKATTRERPSGLRAVAHEPVRRRSSSFGGRCPRRDPTKAFLRRQLLRQLEQLSEGTTDGHHALGYEPGKGDLRDCVTDYVQSHPERKADYRLVFREIGPAAPGERPRRELLAIKPRRGSNNIYAHVCARLKRHPADRQPGLNRFGDRPADSGGNQATRQAELDAKRAIAHAWAGQQPLASSRPLDLAGLTVARTTSSRRSARHRLSPTHHSPTHPRNRAAGL
;
A
#
# COMPACT_ATOMS: atom_id res chain seq x y z
N MET A 1 -1.04 -55.94 44.32
CA MET A 1 -1.79 -55.71 45.57
C MET A 1 -2.37 -54.30 45.48
N LYS A 2 -3.60 -54.12 44.98
CA LYS A 2 -4.85 -53.91 45.75
C LYS A 2 -4.70 -52.97 46.95
N ALA A 3 -5.25 -51.75 46.84
CA ALA A 3 -6.32 -51.27 47.73
C ALA A 3 -6.87 -49.91 47.26
N THR A 4 -8.12 -49.94 46.84
CA THR A 4 -9.12 -48.86 46.75
C THR A 4 -9.57 -48.43 48.15
N THR A 5 -10.13 -47.20 48.26
CA THR A 5 -11.33 -46.78 49.04
C THR A 5 -11.15 -45.33 49.51
N ARG A 6 -11.77 -44.34 48.85
CA ARG A 6 -13.10 -43.71 49.13
C ARG A 6 -13.19 -43.10 50.53
N GLU A 7 -13.35 -41.78 50.62
CA GLU A 7 -14.46 -41.10 51.32
C GLU A 7 -14.58 -39.62 50.86
N ARG A 8 -15.81 -39.27 50.49
CA ARG A 8 -16.49 -37.96 50.52
C ARG A 8 -17.76 -38.26 51.34
N PRO A 9 -18.44 -37.31 52.02
CA PRO A 9 -18.79 -35.99 51.48
C PRO A 9 -18.96 -34.87 52.53
N SER A 10 -19.48 -33.72 52.08
CA SER A 10 -20.42 -32.82 52.80
C SER A 10 -19.94 -31.37 52.82
N GLY A 11 -20.58 -30.54 52.00
CA GLY A 11 -20.29 -29.12 51.92
C GLY A 11 -21.13 -28.45 50.84
N LEU A 12 -22.46 -28.55 50.97
CA LEU A 12 -23.43 -27.73 50.25
C LEU A 12 -23.12 -26.25 50.49
N ARG A 13 -22.86 -25.49 49.43
CA ARG A 13 -23.13 -24.04 49.42
C ARG A 13 -23.81 -23.65 48.11
N ALA A 14 -24.88 -22.90 48.30
CA ALA A 14 -25.88 -22.50 47.33
C ALA A 14 -25.31 -21.73 46.13
N VAL A 15 -25.86 -22.05 44.97
CA VAL A 15 -25.71 -21.30 43.73
C VAL A 15 -26.61 -20.07 43.83
N ALA A 16 -26.02 -18.89 44.01
CA ALA A 16 -26.73 -17.63 43.88
C ALA A 16 -26.78 -17.26 42.39
N HIS A 17 -27.97 -17.40 41.79
CA HIS A 17 -28.28 -16.86 40.46
C HIS A 17 -28.33 -15.33 40.55
N GLU A 18 -27.28 -14.66 40.07
CA GLU A 18 -27.28 -13.22 39.87
C GLU A 18 -27.92 -12.88 38.51
N PRO A 19 -28.98 -12.06 38.43
CA PRO A 19 -29.59 -11.70 37.18
C PRO A 19 -28.67 -10.78 36.37
N VAL A 20 -28.28 -11.26 35.18
CA VAL A 20 -27.52 -10.55 34.16
C VAL A 20 -28.27 -9.26 33.78
N ARG A 21 -27.89 -8.14 34.41
CA ARG A 21 -28.29 -6.80 33.97
C ARG A 21 -27.62 -6.53 32.64
N ARG A 22 -28.38 -6.67 31.55
CA ARG A 22 -28.02 -6.15 30.22
C ARG A 22 -27.77 -4.65 30.31
N ARG A 23 -26.50 -4.26 30.49
CA ARG A 23 -26.07 -2.89 30.20
C ARG A 23 -26.03 -2.74 28.69
N SER A 24 -27.07 -2.09 28.17
CA SER A 24 -27.13 -1.53 26.84
C SER A 24 -26.06 -0.42 26.73
N SER A 25 -24.79 -0.78 26.59
CA SER A 25 -23.74 0.16 26.22
C SER A 25 -23.90 0.46 24.74
N SER A 26 -24.50 1.61 24.46
CA SER A 26 -24.46 2.27 23.16
C SER A 26 -23.01 2.37 22.70
N PHE A 27 -22.60 1.50 21.78
CA PHE A 27 -21.35 1.65 21.05
C PHE A 27 -21.49 2.82 20.08
N GLY A 28 -21.31 4.03 20.61
CA GLY A 28 -20.92 5.20 19.82
C GLY A 28 -19.54 4.94 19.26
N GLY A 29 -19.46 4.17 18.16
CA GLY A 29 -18.25 3.90 17.43
C GLY A 29 -17.71 5.20 16.83
N ARG A 30 -16.84 5.89 17.58
CA ARG A 30 -15.98 6.92 17.03
C ARG A 30 -15.08 6.25 16.00
N CYS A 31 -15.31 6.53 14.72
CA CYS A 31 -14.38 6.15 13.66
C CYS A 31 -12.97 6.60 14.08
N PRO A 32 -11.94 5.74 14.01
CA PRO A 32 -10.59 6.12 14.38
C PRO A 32 -10.18 7.33 13.53
N ARG A 33 -9.80 8.42 14.20
CA ARG A 33 -9.35 9.66 13.56
C ARG A 33 -8.19 9.31 12.61
N ARG A 34 -8.35 9.61 11.33
CA ARG A 34 -7.37 9.27 10.28
C ARG A 34 -6.05 9.95 10.60
N ASP A 35 -5.02 9.15 10.89
CA ASP A 35 -3.66 9.62 11.15
C ASP A 35 -3.16 10.43 9.93
N PRO A 36 -2.86 11.73 10.10
CA PRO A 36 -2.51 12.62 8.99
C PRO A 36 -1.19 12.23 8.32
N THR A 37 -0.24 11.66 9.08
CA THR A 37 1.04 11.18 8.56
C THR A 37 0.81 9.96 7.67
N LYS A 38 -0.02 9.00 8.11
CA LYS A 38 -0.40 7.85 7.27
C LYS A 38 -1.16 8.28 6.01
N ALA A 39 -2.00 9.30 6.11
CA ALA A 39 -2.73 9.84 4.95
C ALA A 39 -1.78 10.52 3.94
N PHE A 40 -0.78 11.27 4.41
CA PHE A 40 0.24 11.87 3.54
C PHE A 40 1.10 10.80 2.86
N LEU A 41 1.65 9.85 3.62
CA LEU A 41 2.45 8.76 3.08
C LEU A 41 1.67 7.98 2.01
N ARG A 42 0.39 7.64 2.27
CA ARG A 42 -0.46 6.98 1.27
C ARG A 42 -0.58 7.80 -0.02
N ARG A 43 -0.78 9.12 0.08
CA ARG A 43 -0.87 9.99 -1.11
C ARG A 43 0.45 10.03 -1.89
N GLN A 44 1.58 10.13 -1.19
CA GLN A 44 2.89 10.10 -1.85
C GLN A 44 3.14 8.75 -2.54
N LEU A 45 2.84 7.64 -1.86
CA LEU A 45 2.98 6.30 -2.44
C LEU A 45 2.11 6.13 -3.69
N LEU A 46 0.85 6.56 -3.66
CA LEU A 46 -0.03 6.45 -4.82
C LEU A 46 0.48 7.26 -6.01
N ARG A 47 0.96 8.50 -5.77
CA ARG A 47 1.59 9.30 -6.84
C ARG A 47 2.81 8.62 -7.43
N GLN A 48 3.67 8.04 -6.60
CA GLN A 48 4.85 7.32 -7.10
C GLN A 48 4.46 6.07 -7.90
N LEU A 49 3.45 5.32 -7.46
CA LEU A 49 2.94 4.18 -8.20
C LEU A 49 2.31 4.59 -9.55
N GLU A 50 1.64 5.73 -9.60
CA GLU A 50 1.08 6.31 -10.83
C GLU A 50 2.19 6.70 -11.80
N GLN A 51 3.19 7.48 -11.36
CA GLN A 51 4.37 7.84 -12.16
C GLN A 51 5.13 6.60 -12.65
N LEU A 52 5.26 5.58 -11.81
CA LEU A 52 5.85 4.29 -12.20
C LEU A 52 4.98 3.53 -13.20
N SER A 53 3.66 3.62 -13.14
CA SER A 53 2.78 2.95 -14.12
C SER A 53 2.77 3.66 -15.49
N GLU A 54 2.92 4.98 -15.48
CA GLU A 54 2.93 5.83 -16.67
C GLU A 54 4.29 5.83 -17.36
N GLY A 55 5.36 5.44 -16.65
CA GLY A 55 6.73 5.48 -17.16
C GLY A 55 7.41 6.84 -16.99
N THR A 56 6.82 7.77 -16.24
CA THR A 56 7.37 9.11 -16.00
C THR A 56 8.54 9.11 -15.03
N THR A 57 8.64 8.08 -14.18
CA THR A 57 9.81 7.82 -13.33
C THR A 57 10.29 6.39 -13.52
N ASP A 58 11.60 6.23 -13.39
CA ASP A 58 12.29 4.94 -13.44
C ASP A 58 12.83 4.53 -12.08
N GLY A 59 12.44 5.26 -11.03
CA GLY A 59 13.01 5.15 -9.69
C GLY A 59 14.28 5.99 -9.53
N HIS A 60 14.92 5.84 -8.38
CA HIS A 60 16.06 6.69 -8.03
C HIS A 60 17.41 6.07 -8.41
N HIS A 61 17.63 4.81 -8.07
CA HIS A 61 18.82 4.04 -8.43
C HIS A 61 18.56 2.55 -8.23
N ALA A 62 19.35 1.72 -8.88
CA ALA A 62 19.28 0.29 -8.69
C ALA A 62 20.01 -0.17 -7.43
N LEU A 63 19.47 -1.20 -6.78
CA LEU A 63 20.12 -1.84 -5.66
C LEU A 63 21.35 -2.63 -6.14
N GLY A 64 22.27 -2.89 -5.22
CA GLY A 64 23.46 -3.69 -5.47
C GLY A 64 23.37 -5.08 -4.84
N TYR A 65 24.46 -5.83 -4.97
CA TYR A 65 24.75 -6.96 -4.10
C TYR A 65 25.41 -6.45 -2.82
N GLU A 66 24.97 -6.97 -1.69
CA GLU A 66 25.64 -6.72 -0.42
C GLU A 66 25.88 -8.07 0.29
N PRO A 67 27.15 -8.41 0.61
CA PRO A 67 27.50 -9.65 1.30
C PRO A 67 26.67 -9.83 2.58
N GLY A 68 26.08 -11.02 2.75
CA GLY A 68 25.23 -11.35 3.89
C GLY A 68 23.81 -10.77 3.85
N LYS A 69 23.49 -9.90 2.87
CA LYS A 69 22.14 -9.34 2.68
C LYS A 69 21.44 -9.82 1.42
N GLY A 70 22.21 -10.21 0.40
CA GLY A 70 21.73 -10.85 -0.83
C GLY A 70 21.93 -9.99 -2.07
N ASP A 71 21.67 -10.60 -3.23
CA ASP A 71 21.82 -9.97 -4.54
C ASP A 71 20.48 -9.42 -5.07
N LEU A 72 20.39 -8.09 -5.15
CA LEU A 72 19.21 -7.36 -5.60
C LEU A 72 19.51 -6.45 -6.81
N ARG A 73 20.51 -6.79 -7.63
CA ARG A 73 20.95 -5.96 -8.76
C ARG A 73 19.90 -5.69 -9.85
N ASP A 74 18.88 -6.52 -9.93
CA ASP A 74 17.70 -6.37 -10.79
C ASP A 74 16.59 -5.51 -10.18
N CYS A 75 16.74 -5.09 -8.93
CA CYS A 75 15.75 -4.30 -8.21
C CYS A 75 16.15 -2.82 -8.21
N VAL A 76 15.14 -1.96 -8.32
CA VAL A 76 15.27 -0.51 -8.25
C VAL A 76 14.61 0.00 -6.98
N THR A 77 15.24 1.00 -6.36
CA THR A 77 14.64 1.71 -5.23
C THR A 77 14.25 3.12 -5.62
N ASP A 78 13.17 3.58 -5.02
CA ASP A 78 12.77 4.98 -4.99
C ASP A 78 12.51 5.44 -3.55
N TYR A 79 12.52 6.75 -3.34
CA TYR A 79 12.51 7.40 -2.03
C TYR A 79 11.20 8.15 -1.80
N VAL A 80 10.52 7.78 -0.73
CA VAL A 80 9.20 8.31 -0.39
C VAL A 80 9.27 9.03 0.96
N GLN A 81 8.63 10.19 1.03
CA GLN A 81 8.54 11.00 2.24
C GLN A 81 7.24 10.69 2.99
N SER A 82 7.33 10.45 4.30
CA SER A 82 6.14 10.31 5.16
C SER A 82 5.57 11.66 5.61
N HIS A 83 6.34 12.74 5.50
CA HIS A 83 5.98 14.09 5.93
C HIS A 83 6.66 15.14 5.03
N PRO A 84 6.00 16.27 4.70
CA PRO A 84 6.54 17.28 3.80
C PRO A 84 7.85 17.92 4.28
N GLU A 85 8.00 18.08 5.60
CA GLU A 85 9.19 18.70 6.21
C GLU A 85 10.33 17.70 6.46
N ARG A 86 10.12 16.41 6.17
CA ARG A 86 11.12 15.37 6.41
C ARG A 86 11.81 14.98 5.11
N LYS A 87 13.09 14.66 5.22
CA LYS A 87 13.79 13.92 4.16
C LYS A 87 13.11 12.57 3.95
N ALA A 88 13.26 12.02 2.75
CA ALA A 88 12.68 10.72 2.43
C ALA A 88 13.15 9.63 3.40
N ASP A 89 12.17 9.05 4.08
CA ASP A 89 12.31 8.12 5.19
C ASP A 89 11.67 6.77 4.89
N TYR A 90 11.10 6.59 3.69
CA TYR A 90 10.64 5.31 3.15
C TYR A 90 11.36 4.97 1.85
N ARG A 91 11.53 3.67 1.60
CA ARG A 91 11.97 3.08 0.35
C ARG A 91 10.81 2.34 -0.29
N LEU A 92 10.61 2.58 -1.57
CA LEU A 92 9.78 1.77 -2.45
C LEU A 92 10.73 0.95 -3.31
N VAL A 93 10.59 -0.37 -3.31
CA VAL A 93 11.43 -1.27 -4.11
C VAL A 93 10.57 -2.04 -5.09
N PHE A 94 10.98 -2.03 -6.34
CA PHE A 94 10.34 -2.74 -7.44
C PHE A 94 11.40 -3.37 -8.35
N ARG A 95 10.96 -4.25 -9.25
CA ARG A 95 11.79 -4.73 -10.35
C ARG A 95 11.02 -4.60 -11.66
N GLU A 96 11.74 -4.45 -12.76
CA GLU A 96 11.16 -4.40 -14.09
C GLU A 96 11.41 -5.73 -14.80
N ILE A 97 10.37 -6.27 -15.42
CA ILE A 97 10.39 -7.49 -16.21
C ILE A 97 10.10 -7.07 -17.64
N GLY A 98 10.82 -7.66 -18.61
CA GLY A 98 10.59 -7.42 -20.03
C GLY A 98 9.11 -7.62 -20.43
N PRO A 99 8.67 -6.96 -21.51
CA PRO A 99 7.32 -7.12 -22.02
C PRO A 99 7.06 -8.58 -22.43
N ALA A 100 5.83 -9.06 -22.29
CA ALA A 100 5.49 -10.45 -22.64
C ALA A 100 5.40 -10.63 -24.16
N ALA A 101 5.02 -9.57 -24.90
CA ALA A 101 5.03 -9.53 -26.35
C ALA A 101 5.65 -8.23 -26.89
N PRO A 102 6.16 -8.22 -28.14
CA PRO A 102 6.63 -7.00 -28.80
C PRO A 102 5.54 -5.91 -28.82
N GLY A 103 5.91 -4.68 -28.46
CA GLY A 103 4.97 -3.54 -28.41
C GLY A 103 4.22 -3.38 -27.09
N GLU A 104 4.29 -4.35 -26.18
CA GLU A 104 3.77 -4.18 -24.81
C GLU A 104 4.72 -3.36 -23.93
N ARG A 105 4.18 -2.81 -22.84
CA ARG A 105 4.98 -2.16 -21.81
C ARG A 105 5.67 -3.19 -20.92
N PRO A 106 6.87 -2.89 -20.43
CA PRO A 106 7.50 -3.75 -19.43
C PRO A 106 6.67 -3.80 -18.15
N ARG A 107 6.69 -4.96 -17.49
CA ARG A 107 5.95 -5.18 -16.26
C ARG A 107 6.79 -4.72 -15.07
N ARG A 108 6.30 -3.72 -14.34
CA ARG A 108 6.90 -3.25 -13.08
C ARG A 108 6.22 -3.95 -11.90
N GLU A 109 7.00 -4.71 -11.14
CA GLU A 109 6.53 -5.49 -10.01
C GLU A 109 6.99 -4.88 -8.69
N LEU A 110 6.04 -4.39 -7.88
CA LEU A 110 6.30 -3.85 -6.55
C LEU A 110 6.66 -4.97 -5.58
N LEU A 111 7.82 -4.85 -4.94
CA LEU A 111 8.36 -5.87 -4.04
C LEU A 111 8.16 -5.50 -2.58
N ALA A 112 8.41 -4.23 -2.23
CA ALA A 112 8.30 -3.78 -0.85
C ALA A 112 8.17 -2.25 -0.73
N ILE A 113 7.49 -1.82 0.33
CA ILE A 113 7.50 -0.43 0.81
C ILE A 113 7.86 -0.48 2.29
N LYS A 114 8.98 0.13 2.69
CA LYS A 114 9.47 0.09 4.08
C LYS A 114 10.15 1.37 4.53
N PRO A 115 10.21 1.64 5.84
CA PRO A 115 11.09 2.67 6.38
C PRO A 115 12.55 2.47 5.93
N ARG A 116 13.25 3.56 5.66
CA ARG A 116 14.66 3.59 5.24
C ARG A 116 15.61 3.19 6.37
N ARG A 117 15.22 3.45 7.62
CA ARG A 117 16.00 3.14 8.83
C ARG A 117 15.18 2.23 9.75
N GLY A 118 15.86 1.40 10.54
CA GLY A 118 15.26 0.48 11.50
C GLY A 118 15.69 -0.98 11.29
N SER A 119 15.25 -1.86 12.19
CA SER A 119 15.58 -3.30 12.17
C SER A 119 14.99 -4.06 10.97
N ASN A 120 14.06 -3.45 10.24
CA ASN A 120 13.34 -4.09 9.15
C ASN A 120 14.04 -3.90 7.79
N ASN A 121 15.23 -4.50 7.65
CA ASN A 121 16.07 -4.37 6.46
C ASN A 121 15.31 -4.74 5.18
N ILE A 122 15.34 -3.83 4.20
CA ILE A 122 14.71 -4.02 2.89
C ILE A 122 15.32 -5.20 2.13
N TYR A 123 16.64 -5.41 2.24
CA TYR A 123 17.34 -6.48 1.54
C TYR A 123 16.84 -7.86 1.94
N ALA A 124 16.80 -8.13 3.25
CA ALA A 124 16.35 -9.42 3.78
C ALA A 124 14.90 -9.73 3.34
N HIS A 125 14.03 -8.71 3.35
CA HIS A 125 12.65 -8.89 2.95
C HIS A 125 12.47 -9.14 1.46
N VAL A 126 13.17 -8.38 0.61
CA VAL A 126 13.08 -8.56 -0.83
C VAL A 126 13.72 -9.89 -1.23
N CYS A 127 14.85 -10.28 -0.64
CA CYS A 127 15.44 -11.60 -0.87
C CYS A 127 14.48 -12.73 -0.49
N ALA A 128 13.86 -12.67 0.69
CA ALA A 128 12.86 -13.65 1.09
C ALA A 128 11.67 -13.70 0.11
N ARG A 129 11.17 -12.54 -0.34
CA ARG A 129 10.08 -12.44 -1.31
C ARG A 129 10.45 -13.04 -2.67
N LEU A 130 11.69 -12.87 -3.10
CA LEU A 130 12.23 -13.40 -4.36
C LEU A 130 12.80 -14.82 -4.21
N LYS A 131 12.70 -15.44 -3.03
CA LYS A 131 13.29 -16.75 -2.69
C LYS A 131 14.80 -16.82 -2.94
N ARG A 132 15.51 -15.73 -2.68
CA ARG A 132 16.97 -15.62 -2.80
C ARG A 132 17.63 -15.84 -1.45
N HIS A 133 18.74 -16.57 -1.45
CA HIS A 133 19.54 -16.74 -0.26
C HIS A 133 20.41 -15.48 -0.03
N PRO A 134 20.48 -14.93 1.20
CA PRO A 134 21.22 -13.69 1.48
C PRO A 134 22.74 -13.78 1.27
N ALA A 135 23.31 -14.98 1.27
CA ALA A 135 24.74 -15.17 1.00
C ALA A 135 25.05 -15.33 -0.50
N ASP A 136 24.03 -15.58 -1.33
CA ASP A 136 24.23 -16.05 -2.69
C ASP A 136 24.21 -14.89 -3.69
N ARG A 137 25.19 -14.89 -4.58
CA ARG A 137 25.12 -14.13 -5.82
C ARG A 137 24.21 -14.88 -6.77
N GLN A 138 23.19 -14.20 -7.28
CA GLN A 138 22.23 -14.87 -8.16
C GLN A 138 22.84 -15.05 -9.55
N PRO A 139 22.86 -16.28 -10.10
CA PRO A 139 23.34 -16.51 -11.46
C PRO A 139 22.57 -15.64 -12.46
N GLY A 140 23.30 -15.00 -13.37
CA GLY A 140 22.70 -14.06 -14.32
C GLY A 140 22.37 -12.68 -13.75
N LEU A 141 22.62 -12.37 -12.47
CA LEU A 141 22.60 -10.98 -11.99
C LEU A 141 23.98 -10.29 -12.12
N ASN A 142 25.03 -11.04 -12.39
CA ASN A 142 26.38 -10.52 -12.66
C ASN A 142 26.45 -9.59 -13.88
N ARG A 143 25.58 -9.76 -14.87
CA ARG A 143 25.46 -8.86 -16.04
C ARG A 143 25.10 -7.41 -15.68
N PHE A 144 24.56 -7.16 -14.49
CA PHE A 144 24.31 -5.81 -13.98
C PHE A 144 25.56 -5.16 -13.33
N GLY A 145 26.66 -5.91 -13.19
CA GLY A 145 27.92 -5.46 -12.58
C GLY A 145 27.92 -5.41 -11.05
N ASP A 146 29.10 -5.23 -10.46
CA ASP A 146 29.31 -5.25 -9.01
C ASP A 146 29.21 -3.86 -8.35
N ARG A 147 28.77 -2.84 -9.10
CA ARG A 147 28.81 -1.45 -8.65
C ARG A 147 27.87 -1.22 -7.44
N PRO A 148 28.33 -0.55 -6.36
CA PRO A 148 27.51 -0.27 -5.18
C PRO A 148 26.30 0.62 -5.50
N ALA A 149 25.19 0.42 -4.78
CA ALA A 149 23.95 1.19 -4.93
C ALA A 149 24.15 2.72 -4.76
N ASP A 150 25.12 3.13 -3.95
CA ASP A 150 25.40 4.53 -3.61
C ASP A 150 26.62 5.12 -4.37
N SER A 151 27.06 4.48 -5.44
CA SER A 151 28.35 4.76 -6.11
C SER A 151 28.47 6.11 -6.82
N GLY A 152 27.57 7.06 -6.54
CA GLY A 152 27.70 8.46 -6.93
C GLY A 152 27.64 8.68 -8.44
N GLY A 153 27.28 9.90 -8.83
CA GLY A 153 27.14 10.28 -10.23
C GLY A 153 26.15 11.43 -10.36
N ASN A 154 26.30 12.20 -11.44
CA ASN A 154 25.29 13.19 -11.81
C ASN A 154 24.01 12.48 -12.29
N GLN A 155 22.94 13.25 -12.51
CA GLN A 155 21.65 12.69 -12.93
C GLN A 155 21.74 11.89 -14.24
N ALA A 156 22.53 12.35 -15.22
CA ALA A 156 22.71 11.67 -16.49
C ALA A 156 23.36 10.29 -16.32
N THR A 157 24.40 10.18 -15.49
CA THR A 157 25.04 8.89 -15.18
C THR A 157 24.07 7.92 -14.51
N ARG A 158 23.24 8.41 -13.58
CA ARG A 158 22.22 7.57 -12.91
C ARG A 158 21.14 7.10 -13.89
N GLN A 159 20.67 7.98 -14.77
CA GLN A 159 19.69 7.60 -15.78
C GLN A 159 20.26 6.57 -16.75
N ALA A 160 21.47 6.79 -17.27
CA ALA A 160 22.15 5.84 -18.14
C ALA A 160 22.34 4.47 -17.46
N GLU A 161 22.62 4.45 -16.14
CA GLU A 161 22.68 3.22 -15.37
C GLU A 161 21.30 2.53 -15.31
N LEU A 162 20.24 3.27 -14.98
CA LEU A 162 18.88 2.72 -14.94
C LEU A 162 18.47 2.16 -16.30
N ASP A 163 18.76 2.86 -17.39
CA ASP A 163 18.47 2.45 -18.76
C ASP A 163 19.23 1.17 -19.14
N ALA A 164 20.53 1.10 -18.82
CA ALA A 164 21.32 -0.10 -19.05
C ALA A 164 20.78 -1.30 -18.25
N LYS A 165 20.47 -1.09 -16.97
CA LYS A 165 19.89 -2.14 -16.12
C LYS A 165 18.52 -2.57 -16.62
N ARG A 166 17.69 -1.65 -17.09
CA ARG A 166 16.41 -1.98 -17.74
C ARG A 166 16.60 -2.82 -18.99
N ALA A 167 17.48 -2.43 -19.90
CA ALA A 167 17.77 -3.20 -21.11
C ALA A 167 18.23 -4.62 -20.77
N ILE A 168 19.12 -4.75 -19.78
CA ILE A 168 19.58 -6.03 -19.26
C ILE A 168 18.42 -6.83 -18.63
N ALA A 169 17.57 -6.20 -17.81
CA ALA A 169 16.40 -6.85 -17.20
C ALA A 169 15.43 -7.39 -18.26
N HIS A 170 15.18 -6.62 -19.33
CA HIS A 170 14.33 -7.05 -20.44
C HIS A 170 14.90 -8.23 -21.21
N ALA A 171 16.23 -8.30 -21.35
CA ALA A 171 16.91 -9.43 -21.97
C ALA A 171 17.03 -10.65 -21.03
N TRP A 172 16.50 -10.59 -19.79
CA TRP A 172 16.63 -11.70 -18.84
C TRP A 172 15.57 -12.78 -19.02
N ALA A 173 15.95 -13.88 -19.65
CA ALA A 173 15.06 -15.04 -19.75
C ALA A 173 14.65 -15.64 -18.38
N GLY A 174 15.48 -15.47 -17.34
CA GLY A 174 15.26 -16.06 -16.01
C GLY A 174 14.27 -15.31 -15.12
N GLN A 175 13.80 -14.13 -15.52
CA GLN A 175 12.96 -13.29 -14.68
C GLN A 175 11.48 -13.63 -14.86
N GLN A 176 10.92 -14.37 -13.91
CA GLN A 176 9.49 -14.68 -13.89
C GLN A 176 8.73 -13.78 -12.91
N PRO A 177 7.50 -13.34 -13.25
CA PRO A 177 6.65 -12.65 -12.30
C PRO A 177 6.41 -13.49 -11.03
N LEU A 178 6.27 -12.84 -9.88
CA LEU A 178 5.92 -13.54 -8.65
C LEU A 178 4.51 -14.11 -8.78
N ALA A 179 4.32 -15.37 -8.34
CA ALA A 179 3.00 -15.99 -8.27
C ALA A 179 2.01 -15.20 -7.39
N SER A 180 2.53 -14.48 -6.40
CA SER A 180 1.73 -13.61 -5.52
C SER A 180 1.36 -12.26 -6.15
N SER A 181 1.87 -11.94 -7.33
CA SER A 181 1.66 -10.64 -7.94
C SER A 181 0.26 -10.48 -8.48
N ARG A 182 -0.30 -9.31 -8.22
CA ARG A 182 -1.65 -8.94 -8.64
C ARG A 182 -1.57 -7.59 -9.35
N PRO A 183 -2.33 -7.39 -10.45
CA PRO A 183 -2.42 -6.08 -11.08
C PRO A 183 -2.84 -5.02 -10.05
N LEU A 184 -2.19 -3.86 -10.10
CA LEU A 184 -2.60 -2.71 -9.31
C LEU A 184 -3.60 -1.89 -10.13
N ASP A 185 -4.86 -1.91 -9.73
CA ASP A 185 -5.85 -0.97 -10.24
C ASP A 185 -5.70 0.37 -9.51
N LEU A 186 -4.98 1.31 -10.14
CA LEU A 186 -4.75 2.64 -9.60
C LEU A 186 -6.02 3.52 -9.61
N ALA A 187 -6.99 3.24 -10.49
CA ALA A 187 -8.28 3.92 -10.51
C ALA A 187 -9.10 3.54 -9.27
N GLY A 188 -9.16 2.25 -8.92
CA GLY A 188 -9.78 1.79 -7.68
C GLY A 188 -9.13 2.34 -6.40
N LEU A 189 -7.81 2.56 -6.42
CA LEU A 189 -7.05 3.10 -5.27
C LEU A 189 -7.26 4.60 -5.04
N THR A 190 -7.61 5.33 -6.09
CA THR A 190 -7.90 6.78 -6.06
C THR A 190 -9.36 7.09 -5.79
N VAL A 191 -10.33 6.23 -6.15
CA VAL A 191 -11.79 6.44 -5.93
C VAL A 191 -12.21 6.50 -4.46
N ALA A 192 -11.38 6.06 -3.51
CA ALA A 192 -11.55 6.37 -2.08
C ALA A 192 -11.37 7.88 -1.73
N ARG A 193 -11.36 8.77 -2.73
CA ARG A 193 -11.28 10.23 -2.61
C ARG A 193 -12.63 10.94 -2.47
N THR A 194 -13.79 10.29 -2.64
CA THR A 194 -15.03 11.07 -2.86
C THR A 194 -16.28 10.65 -2.08
N THR A 195 -16.30 9.54 -1.34
CA THR A 195 -17.55 9.06 -0.69
C THR A 195 -17.79 9.52 0.74
N SER A 196 -16.93 10.37 1.35
CA SER A 196 -17.18 10.89 2.70
C SER A 196 -17.95 12.22 2.77
N SER A 197 -18.56 12.68 1.67
CA SER A 197 -19.29 13.97 1.63
C SER A 197 -20.67 13.90 0.98
N ARG A 198 -21.44 12.82 1.20
CA ARG A 198 -22.91 12.85 0.98
C ARG A 198 -23.65 12.09 2.07
N ARG A 199 -23.63 12.63 3.29
CA ARG A 199 -24.66 12.31 4.29
C ARG A 199 -24.94 13.51 5.17
N SER A 200 -25.83 14.37 4.67
CA SER A 200 -26.86 15.12 5.41
C SER A 200 -27.20 16.42 4.69
N ALA A 201 -28.16 16.33 3.78
CA ALA A 201 -29.07 17.42 3.46
C ALA A 201 -30.35 16.81 2.89
N ARG A 202 -31.06 16.02 3.71
CA ARG A 202 -32.51 15.86 3.52
C ARG A 202 -33.18 16.90 4.42
N HIS A 203 -33.13 18.17 4.01
CA HIS A 203 -34.16 19.09 4.45
C HIS A 203 -35.42 18.74 3.67
N ARG A 204 -36.40 18.21 4.39
CA ARG A 204 -37.79 18.10 3.95
C ARG A 204 -38.27 19.51 3.59
N LEU A 205 -38.62 19.73 2.34
CA LEU A 205 -39.59 20.76 1.99
C LEU A 205 -40.93 20.04 1.82
N SER A 206 -41.82 20.27 2.78
CA SER A 206 -43.23 19.87 2.70
C SER A 206 -43.94 20.75 1.66
N PRO A 207 -44.76 20.20 0.77
CA PRO A 207 -45.61 21.00 -0.11
C PRO A 207 -46.91 21.33 0.62
N THR A 208 -47.11 22.60 0.99
CA THR A 208 -48.43 23.08 1.43
C THR A 208 -49.25 23.48 0.21
N HIS A 209 -50.31 22.70 -0.04
CA HIS A 209 -51.45 23.07 -0.86
C HIS A 209 -52.04 24.40 -0.39
N HIS A 210 -52.21 25.36 -1.29
CA HIS A 210 -53.33 26.29 -1.29
C HIS A 210 -53.54 26.88 -2.70
N SER A 211 -54.66 26.51 -3.30
CA SER A 211 -55.42 27.29 -4.29
C SER A 211 -56.87 27.26 -3.80
N PRO A 212 -57.82 28.08 -4.29
CA PRO A 212 -57.74 29.23 -5.20
C PRO A 212 -58.49 30.48 -4.67
N THR A 213 -58.36 31.64 -5.31
CA THR A 213 -59.53 32.54 -5.57
C THR A 213 -59.15 33.67 -6.51
N HIS A 214 -59.83 33.73 -7.66
CA HIS A 214 -60.01 34.94 -8.46
C HIS A 214 -60.98 35.90 -7.76
N PRO A 215 -60.90 37.21 -8.03
CA PRO A 215 -61.87 37.77 -8.98
C PRO A 215 -61.30 38.81 -9.96
N ARG A 216 -62.12 39.07 -10.99
CA ARG A 216 -61.98 40.03 -12.10
C ARG A 216 -62.21 41.48 -11.66
N ASN A 217 -61.55 42.43 -12.34
CA ASN A 217 -62.13 43.54 -13.14
C ASN A 217 -61.00 44.52 -13.54
N ARG A 218 -60.68 44.72 -14.83
CA ARG A 218 -61.26 45.67 -15.81
C ARG A 218 -61.05 47.16 -15.45
N ALA A 219 -60.16 47.86 -16.16
CA ALA A 219 -60.47 49.03 -17.03
C ALA A 219 -59.25 49.95 -17.32
N ALA A 220 -59.20 50.38 -18.59
CA ALA A 220 -58.78 51.69 -19.16
C ALA A 220 -57.33 52.22 -19.02
N GLY A 221 -56.65 52.27 -20.18
CA GLY A 221 -56.31 53.52 -20.89
C GLY A 221 -55.36 54.53 -20.23
N LEU A 222 -54.18 54.69 -20.80
CA LEU A 222 -53.71 55.89 -21.54
C LEU A 222 -52.40 55.55 -22.28
#